data_AF-D3BPK7-F1
#
_entry.id   AF-D3BPK7-F1
#
_cell.length_a   1.000
_cell.length_b   1.000
_cell.length_c   1.000
_cell.angle_alpha   90.00
_cell.angle_beta   90.00
_cell.angle_gamma   90.00
#
_symmetry.space_group_name_H-M   'P 1'
#
loop_
_entity.id
_entity.type
_entity.pdbx_description
1 polymer ?
#
loop_
_entity_poly.entity_id
_entity_poly.type
_entity_poly.pdbx_seq_one_letter_code
_entity_poly.pdbx_strand_id
1 'polypeptide(L)'
;MTVRNKQNTFTDLLLYYYNHNIYKGYEFGQEINIECKDLKGNWGPAPTCIDTKSELKFFYGRDVFMHCNILVDTEEFYNKLVEYASQNDAWQCRVLVSPDETLKIYYPLQIPIWGIQQSDHIDIAEHINFLLHADEGLITGVSIYPVQDRHVSVRPKSVFLMHGHTKWFKGASFEELAMTAPDADSQEMLMPLIKKSNYIPIIIYCLFTLLLSIILGSILYKFYYRDDHDPKGEA
;
A
#
# COMPACT_ATOMS: atom_id res chain seq x y z
N MET A 1 -0.62 27.65 39.63
CA MET A 1 -0.04 27.71 38.27
C MET A 1 -1.09 27.21 37.30
N THR A 2 -1.73 28.11 36.57
CA THR A 2 -2.76 27.76 35.58
C THR A 2 -2.04 27.39 34.29
N VAL A 3 -1.96 26.09 33.99
CA VAL A 3 -1.49 25.61 32.68
C VAL A 3 -2.52 26.10 31.66
N ARG A 4 -2.23 27.21 30.98
CA ARG A 4 -3.01 27.62 29.81
C ARG A 4 -2.84 26.52 28.77
N ASN A 5 -3.87 25.73 28.56
CA ASN A 5 -4.00 24.85 27.41
C ASN A 5 -3.78 25.70 26.15
N LYS A 6 -2.58 25.64 25.57
CA LYS A 6 -2.38 26.02 24.17
C LYS A 6 -3.14 24.98 23.35
N GLN A 7 -4.43 25.21 23.14
CA GLN A 7 -5.19 24.46 22.15
C GLN A 7 -4.43 24.51 20.83
N ASN A 8 -4.31 23.34 20.21
CA ASN A 8 -3.46 23.07 19.06
C ASN A 8 -3.89 23.94 17.88
N THR A 9 -3.19 25.04 17.65
CA THR A 9 -3.39 25.98 16.53
C THR A 9 -3.41 25.28 15.17
N PHE A 10 -2.80 24.11 15.05
CA PHE A 10 -2.83 23.28 13.86
C PHE A 10 -4.22 22.68 13.58
N THR A 11 -4.85 22.10 14.59
CA THR A 11 -6.17 21.46 14.44
C THR A 11 -7.24 22.50 14.13
N ASP A 12 -7.19 23.66 14.80
CA ASP A 12 -8.11 24.76 14.56
C ASP A 12 -7.98 25.32 13.13
N LEU A 13 -6.75 25.41 12.63
CA LEU A 13 -6.50 25.90 11.28
C LEU A 13 -6.97 24.87 10.22
N LEU A 14 -6.69 23.58 10.41
CA LEU A 14 -7.24 22.53 9.54
C LEU A 14 -8.77 22.53 9.55
N LEU A 15 -9.39 22.62 10.72
CA LEU A 15 -10.85 22.71 10.85
C LEU A 15 -11.42 23.95 10.15
N TYR A 16 -10.72 25.09 10.20
CA TYR A 16 -11.13 26.29 9.49
C TYR A 16 -11.15 26.06 7.97
N TYR A 17 -10.06 25.54 7.39
CA TYR A 17 -9.99 25.25 5.96
C TYR A 17 -11.01 24.20 5.53
N TYR A 18 -11.13 23.15 6.34
CA TYR A 18 -12.09 22.07 6.15
C TYR A 18 -13.53 22.59 6.10
N ASN A 19 -13.96 23.33 7.13
CA ASN A 19 -15.34 23.83 7.23
C ASN A 19 -15.73 24.83 6.13
N HIS A 20 -14.75 25.50 5.52
CA HIS A 20 -15.02 26.48 4.46
C HIS A 20 -14.78 25.93 3.04
N ASN A 21 -14.33 24.69 2.89
CA ASN A 21 -14.00 24.07 1.58
C ASN A 21 -13.06 24.93 0.71
N ILE A 22 -12.14 25.67 1.34
CA ILE A 22 -11.20 26.57 0.66
C ILE A 22 -9.87 25.84 0.44
N TYR A 23 -9.91 24.62 -0.07
CA TYR A 23 -8.70 23.88 -0.38
C TYR A 23 -8.89 23.00 -1.61
N LYS A 24 -7.78 22.77 -2.32
CA LYS A 24 -7.69 21.72 -3.33
C LYS A 24 -7.30 20.40 -2.66
N GLY A 25 -8.18 19.40 -2.65
CA GLY A 25 -7.86 18.05 -2.18
C GLY A 25 -7.04 17.25 -3.20
N TYR A 26 -6.36 16.20 -2.75
CA TYR A 26 -5.79 15.18 -3.61
C TYR A 26 -6.88 14.40 -4.34
N GLU A 27 -6.64 14.12 -5.61
CA GLU A 27 -7.43 13.16 -6.38
C GLU A 27 -6.90 11.74 -6.17
N PHE A 28 -7.78 10.74 -6.29
CA PHE A 28 -7.36 9.34 -6.19
C PHE A 28 -6.29 9.01 -7.24
N GLY A 29 -5.18 8.43 -6.79
CA GLY A 29 -4.03 8.12 -7.63
C GLY A 29 -3.12 9.31 -7.95
N GLN A 30 -3.39 10.50 -7.41
CA GLN A 30 -2.48 11.63 -7.52
C GLN A 30 -1.18 11.36 -6.76
N GLU A 31 -0.06 11.76 -7.35
CA GLU A 31 1.27 11.64 -6.74
C GLU A 31 1.40 12.53 -5.50
N ILE A 32 1.98 11.95 -4.45
CA ILE A 32 2.29 12.62 -3.19
C ILE A 32 3.81 12.64 -3.04
N ASN A 33 4.34 13.86 -3.03
CA ASN A 33 5.76 14.10 -2.80
C ASN A 33 6.05 14.11 -1.30
N ILE A 34 7.06 13.34 -0.92
CA ILE A 34 7.59 13.31 0.44
C ILE A 34 8.83 14.20 0.44
N GLU A 35 8.95 15.06 1.44
CA GLU A 35 10.16 15.85 1.65
C GLU A 35 10.93 15.27 2.83
N CYS A 36 12.22 15.03 2.68
CA CYS A 36 13.09 14.53 3.74
C CYS A 36 14.25 15.50 3.99
N LYS A 37 14.76 15.50 5.22
CA LYS A 37 15.99 16.23 5.53
C LYS A 37 17.19 15.56 4.86
N ASP A 38 18.00 16.37 4.18
CA ASP A 38 19.31 15.98 3.71
C ASP A 38 20.32 15.85 4.88
N LEU A 39 21.56 15.46 4.57
CA LEU A 39 22.64 15.34 5.57
C LEU A 39 22.97 16.66 6.27
N LYS A 40 22.60 17.80 5.66
CA LYS A 40 22.79 19.15 6.20
C LYS A 40 21.56 19.65 6.98
N GLY A 41 20.50 18.85 7.07
CA GLY A 41 19.25 19.16 7.74
C GLY A 41 18.27 20.03 6.93
N ASN A 42 18.54 20.28 5.65
CA ASN A 42 17.63 21.02 4.77
C ASN A 42 16.53 20.10 4.23
N TRP A 43 15.32 20.62 4.13
CA TRP A 43 14.23 19.91 3.46
C TRP A 43 14.50 19.82 1.97
N GLY A 44 14.45 18.60 1.44
CA GLY A 44 14.61 18.29 0.03
C GLY A 44 13.75 17.09 -0.36
N PRO A 45 13.97 16.55 -1.56
CA PRO A 45 13.25 15.37 -2.00
C PRO A 45 13.53 14.15 -1.13
N ALA A 46 12.61 13.19 -1.16
CA ALA A 46 12.83 11.88 -0.56
C ALA A 46 13.95 11.10 -1.27
N PRO A 47 14.47 10.02 -0.67
CA PRO A 47 15.54 9.23 -1.26
C PRO A 47 15.17 8.71 -2.65
N THR A 48 16.11 8.80 -3.58
CA THR A 48 15.94 8.29 -4.94
C THR A 48 16.09 6.78 -4.97
N CYS A 49 15.06 6.08 -5.47
CA CYS A 49 15.13 4.65 -5.72
C CYS A 49 15.95 4.38 -6.99
N ILE A 50 16.94 3.49 -6.91
CA ILE A 50 17.82 3.15 -8.03
C ILE A 50 17.03 2.56 -9.19
N ASP A 51 16.05 1.70 -8.89
CA ASP A 51 15.31 0.95 -9.90
C ASP A 51 14.48 1.86 -10.80
N THR A 52 13.79 2.84 -10.20
CA THR A 52 12.88 3.75 -10.90
C THR A 52 13.58 5.05 -11.34
N LYS A 53 14.76 5.34 -10.79
CA LYS A 53 15.45 6.63 -10.92
C LYS A 53 14.57 7.81 -10.52
N SER A 54 13.65 7.58 -9.59
CA SER A 54 12.73 8.59 -9.05
C SER A 54 12.72 8.52 -7.53
N GLU A 55 12.34 9.64 -6.93
CA GLU A 55 12.20 9.80 -5.50
C GLU A 55 11.12 8.85 -4.96
N LEU A 56 11.28 8.42 -3.71
CA LEU A 56 10.24 7.69 -3.01
C LEU A 56 8.96 8.55 -2.96
N LYS A 57 7.88 7.99 -3.49
CA LYS A 57 6.59 8.65 -3.60
C LYS A 57 5.43 7.70 -3.33
N PHE A 58 4.31 8.28 -2.91
CA PHE A 58 3.06 7.56 -2.76
C PHE A 58 2.03 8.08 -3.75
N PHE A 59 0.96 7.32 -3.91
CA PHE A 59 -0.20 7.75 -4.68
C PHE A 59 -1.41 7.78 -3.75
N TYR A 60 -2.12 8.91 -3.75
CA TYR A 60 -3.23 9.14 -2.83
C TYR A 60 -4.31 8.06 -2.98
N GLY A 61 -4.66 7.40 -1.88
CA GLY A 61 -5.66 6.33 -1.83
C GLY A 61 -5.30 5.02 -2.52
N ARG A 62 -4.08 4.86 -3.04
CA ARG A 62 -3.66 3.59 -3.66
C ARG A 62 -2.88 2.73 -2.69
N ASP A 63 -3.45 1.56 -2.40
CA ASP A 63 -2.74 0.49 -1.74
C ASP A 63 -1.73 -0.12 -2.71
N VAL A 64 -0.45 -0.10 -2.35
CA VAL A 64 0.63 -0.62 -3.18
C VAL A 64 1.67 -1.32 -2.32
N PHE A 65 2.37 -2.29 -2.90
CA PHE A 65 3.60 -2.80 -2.33
C PHE A 65 4.76 -1.96 -2.86
N MET A 66 5.33 -1.13 -1.99
CA MET A 66 6.46 -0.27 -2.34
C MET A 66 7.76 -1.08 -2.29
N HIS A 67 8.65 -0.78 -3.23
CA HIS A 67 9.97 -1.41 -3.35
C HIS A 67 10.96 -0.34 -3.81
N CYS A 68 11.95 -0.02 -2.98
CA CYS A 68 12.93 1.03 -3.23
C CYS A 68 14.33 0.57 -2.82
N ASN A 69 15.20 0.37 -3.81
CA ASN A 69 16.63 0.18 -3.59
C ASN A 69 17.32 1.54 -3.40
N ILE A 70 17.97 1.76 -2.26
CA ILE A 70 18.66 3.02 -1.91
C ILE A 70 20.18 2.80 -1.92
N LEU A 71 20.90 3.67 -2.64
CA LEU A 71 22.37 3.62 -2.73
C LEU A 71 23.02 4.30 -1.52
N VAL A 72 23.93 3.62 -0.85
CA VAL A 72 24.78 4.19 0.20
C VAL A 72 26.09 4.67 -0.41
N ASP A 73 26.04 5.80 -1.11
CA ASP A 73 27.13 6.28 -1.98
C ASP A 73 28.34 6.83 -1.23
N THR A 74 28.10 7.44 -0.07
CA THR A 74 29.08 8.19 0.73
C THR A 74 29.23 7.60 2.13
N GLU A 75 30.41 7.78 2.72
CA GLU A 75 30.68 7.40 4.11
C GLU A 75 29.86 8.23 5.11
N GLU A 76 29.60 9.50 4.77
CA GLU A 76 28.75 10.39 5.56
C GLU A 76 27.32 9.84 5.67
N PHE A 77 26.73 9.41 4.54
CA PHE A 77 25.40 8.82 4.55
C PHE A 77 25.37 7.47 5.30
N TYR A 78 26.40 6.64 5.14
CA TYR A 78 26.54 5.41 5.92
C TYR A 78 26.56 5.69 7.43
N ASN A 79 27.38 6.64 7.89
CA ASN A 79 27.45 7.02 9.31
C ASN A 79 26.11 7.55 9.82
N LYS A 80 25.37 8.29 8.98
CA LYS A 80 24.02 8.74 9.32
C LYS A 80 23.03 7.58 9.47
N LEU A 81 23.11 6.56 8.62
CA LEU A 81 22.32 5.33 8.78
C LEU A 81 22.66 4.59 10.08
N VAL A 82 23.92 4.57 10.52
CA VAL A 82 24.32 4.00 11.82
C VAL A 82 23.65 4.76 12.97
N GLU A 83 23.61 6.09 12.92
CA GLU A 83 22.92 6.92 13.92
C GLU A 83 21.41 6.63 13.96
N TYR A 84 20.77 6.52 12.78
CA TYR A 84 19.36 6.17 12.68
C TYR A 84 19.08 4.77 13.23
N ALA A 85 19.88 3.77 12.83
CA ALA A 85 19.75 2.39 13.29
C ALA A 85 19.87 2.29 14.82
N SER A 86 20.77 3.09 15.41
CA SER A 86 21.01 3.17 16.86
C SER A 86 19.97 4.01 17.62
N GLN A 87 18.94 4.54 16.94
CA GLN A 87 17.90 5.41 17.52
C GLN A 87 18.45 6.70 18.16
N ASN A 88 19.64 7.13 17.77
CA ASN A 88 20.21 8.41 18.22
C ASN A 88 19.66 9.59 17.40
N ASP A 89 19.14 9.30 16.22
CA ASP A 89 18.41 10.23 15.35
C ASP A 89 17.34 9.45 14.56
N ALA A 90 16.50 10.14 13.81
CA ALA A 90 15.53 9.53 12.90
C ALA A 90 15.63 10.17 11.52
N TRP A 91 15.31 9.43 10.47
CA TRP A 91 15.23 10.01 9.14
C TRP A 91 13.97 10.86 9.03
N GLN A 92 14.15 12.17 9.26
CA GLN A 92 13.05 13.13 9.35
C GLN A 92 12.53 13.48 7.96
N CYS A 93 11.26 13.17 7.74
CA CYS A 93 10.51 13.48 6.54
C CYS A 93 9.24 14.27 6.90
N ARG A 94 8.52 14.70 5.86
CA ARG A 94 7.22 15.32 5.98
C ARG A 94 6.44 15.15 4.69
N VAL A 95 5.13 15.18 4.79
CA VAL A 95 4.23 15.10 3.65
C VAL A 95 3.25 16.27 3.68
N LEU A 96 2.91 16.80 2.51
CA LEU A 96 1.88 17.82 2.40
C LEU A 96 0.51 17.25 2.77
N VAL A 97 -0.26 18.01 3.54
CA VAL A 97 -1.65 17.67 3.88
C VAL A 97 -2.55 17.68 2.64
N SER A 98 -2.27 18.59 1.72
CA SER A 98 -3.06 18.91 0.54
C SER A 98 -2.14 19.35 -0.60
N PRO A 99 -2.52 19.12 -1.88
CA PRO A 99 -1.80 19.65 -3.03
C PRO A 99 -2.01 21.15 -3.26
N ASP A 100 -2.81 21.81 -2.42
CA ASP A 100 -3.06 23.25 -2.51
C ASP A 100 -1.81 24.05 -2.14
N GLU A 101 -1.25 24.79 -3.10
CA GLU A 101 -0.05 25.60 -2.90
C GLU A 101 -0.24 26.74 -1.90
N THR A 102 -1.49 27.17 -1.66
CA THR A 102 -1.82 28.17 -0.64
C THR A 102 -1.78 27.58 0.77
N LEU A 103 -1.90 26.25 0.90
CA LEU A 103 -1.94 25.51 2.15
C LEU A 103 -0.68 24.66 2.32
N LYS A 104 0.45 25.30 2.67
CA LYS A 104 1.73 24.61 2.93
C LYS A 104 1.80 24.03 4.34
N ILE A 105 0.85 23.15 4.65
CA ILE A 105 0.78 22.42 5.91
C ILE A 105 1.34 21.02 5.69
N TYR A 106 2.18 20.58 6.63
CA TYR A 106 2.87 19.32 6.54
C TYR A 106 2.56 18.44 7.75
N TYR A 107 2.34 17.14 7.52
CA TYR A 107 2.44 16.12 8.55
C TYR A 107 3.90 15.72 8.73
N PRO A 108 4.44 15.71 9.96
CA PRO A 108 5.75 15.16 10.22
C PRO A 108 5.72 13.65 9.97
N LEU A 109 6.78 13.16 9.35
CA LEU A 109 6.98 11.75 9.01
C LEU A 109 8.37 11.35 9.49
N GLN A 110 8.53 10.16 10.03
CA GLN A 110 9.84 9.64 10.38
C GLN A 110 9.96 8.27 9.76
N ILE A 111 11.03 8.01 9.00
CA ILE A 111 11.36 6.67 8.52
C ILE A 111 12.25 6.02 9.59
N PRO A 112 11.71 5.08 10.38
CA PRO A 112 12.47 4.40 11.42
C PRO A 112 13.40 3.38 10.78
N ILE A 113 14.67 3.72 10.64
CA ILE A 113 15.70 2.75 10.28
C ILE A 113 16.01 1.97 11.54
N TRP A 114 15.68 0.68 11.55
CA TRP A 114 16.05 -0.22 12.64
C TRP A 114 17.18 -1.12 12.17
N GLY A 115 18.24 -1.21 12.96
CA GLY A 115 19.32 -2.14 12.64
C GLY A 115 20.24 -2.43 13.82
N ILE A 116 21.18 -3.34 13.58
CA ILE A 116 22.20 -3.77 14.53
C ILE A 116 23.57 -3.43 13.96
N GLN A 117 24.36 -2.67 14.72
CA GLN A 117 25.71 -2.33 14.30
C GLN A 117 26.66 -3.51 14.52
N GLN A 118 27.40 -3.89 13.48
CA GLN A 118 28.47 -4.87 13.50
C GLN A 118 29.83 -4.18 13.36
N SER A 119 30.91 -4.95 13.44
CA SER A 119 32.28 -4.42 13.34
C SER A 119 32.62 -3.77 11.99
N ASP A 120 32.07 -4.28 10.89
CA ASP A 120 32.39 -3.87 9.51
C ASP A 120 31.17 -3.46 8.67
N HIS A 121 29.96 -3.57 9.22
CA HIS A 121 28.69 -3.26 8.55
C HIS A 121 27.57 -2.97 9.54
N ILE A 122 26.39 -2.59 9.04
CA ILE A 122 25.15 -2.55 9.82
C ILE A 122 24.11 -3.48 9.20
N ASP A 123 23.39 -4.21 10.03
CA ASP A 123 22.28 -5.06 9.60
C ASP A 123 20.98 -4.26 9.75
N ILE A 124 20.37 -3.80 8.65
CA ILE A 124 19.15 -2.97 8.66
C ILE A 124 17.91 -3.79 8.28
N ALA A 125 16.80 -3.60 9.00
CA ALA A 125 15.52 -4.17 8.64
C ALA A 125 15.02 -3.64 7.28
N GLU A 126 14.75 -4.52 6.33
CA GLU A 126 14.37 -4.14 4.96
C GLU A 126 12.85 -3.91 4.79
N HIS A 127 12.03 -4.50 5.67
CA HIS A 127 10.59 -4.45 5.56
C HIS A 127 10.00 -3.30 6.39
N ILE A 128 9.36 -2.34 5.72
CA ILE A 128 8.75 -1.15 6.30
C ILE A 128 7.35 -0.95 5.73
N ASN A 129 6.35 -0.85 6.61
CA ASN A 129 4.97 -0.57 6.23
C ASN A 129 4.60 0.88 6.46
N PHE A 130 3.71 1.38 5.61
CA PHE A 130 3.23 2.76 5.58
C PHE A 130 1.70 2.73 5.77
N LEU A 131 1.23 3.40 6.82
CA LEU A 131 -0.20 3.67 7.02
C LEU A 131 -0.47 5.14 6.78
N LEU A 132 -1.44 5.42 5.92
CA LEU A 132 -1.93 6.76 5.65
C LEU A 132 -3.42 6.83 5.96
N HIS A 133 -3.79 7.90 6.64
CA HIS A 133 -5.17 8.27 6.91
C HIS A 133 -5.50 9.48 6.05
N ALA A 134 -6.68 9.47 5.43
CA ALA A 134 -7.12 10.59 4.63
C ALA A 134 -8.63 10.75 4.61
N ASP A 135 -9.09 11.99 4.43
CA ASP A 135 -10.50 12.31 4.34
C ASP A 135 -10.71 13.46 3.36
N GLU A 136 -11.68 13.31 2.45
CA GLU A 136 -12.05 14.33 1.46
C GLU A 136 -10.85 14.98 0.72
N GLY A 137 -9.88 14.15 0.31
CA GLY A 137 -8.68 14.58 -0.41
C GLY A 137 -7.56 15.14 0.48
N LEU A 138 -7.72 15.15 1.79
CA LEU A 138 -6.70 15.59 2.75
C LEU A 138 -6.05 14.41 3.42
N ILE A 139 -4.73 14.41 3.53
CA ILE A 139 -4.03 13.49 4.43
C ILE A 139 -4.30 13.97 5.86
N THR A 140 -4.79 13.09 6.73
CA THR A 140 -5.15 13.39 8.13
C THR A 140 -4.22 12.70 9.13
N GLY A 141 -3.38 11.77 8.67
CA GLY A 141 -2.34 11.14 9.47
C GLY A 141 -1.44 10.24 8.62
N VAL A 142 -0.19 10.10 9.03
CA VAL A 142 0.77 9.18 8.42
C VAL A 142 1.56 8.48 9.50
N SER A 143 1.85 7.20 9.30
CA SER A 143 2.66 6.39 10.19
C SER A 143 3.52 5.44 9.38
N ILE A 144 4.75 5.23 9.84
CA ILE A 144 5.69 4.27 9.27
C ILE A 144 6.21 3.42 10.41
N TYR A 145 6.29 2.12 10.19
CA TYR A 145 6.85 1.20 11.17
C TYR A 145 7.63 0.08 10.46
N PRO A 146 8.78 -0.32 11.03
CA PRO A 146 9.54 -1.44 10.51
C PRO A 146 8.88 -2.74 10.97
N VAL A 147 8.97 -3.76 10.13
CA VAL A 147 8.60 -5.13 10.47
C VAL A 147 9.87 -5.89 10.80
N GLN A 148 9.88 -6.55 11.96
CA GLN A 148 11.03 -7.35 12.39
C GLN A 148 10.99 -8.72 11.71
N ASP A 149 11.54 -8.83 10.50
CA ASP A 149 11.62 -10.10 9.77
C ASP A 149 13.03 -10.43 9.27
N ARG A 150 13.62 -9.57 8.44
CA ARG A 150 14.89 -9.78 7.76
C ARG A 150 15.75 -8.53 7.86
N HIS A 151 17.04 -8.76 8.04
CA HIS A 151 18.02 -7.70 8.01
C HIS A 151 18.94 -7.88 6.80
N VAL A 152 19.35 -6.77 6.21
CA VAL A 152 20.30 -6.70 5.11
C VAL A 152 21.58 -6.07 5.61
N SER A 153 22.71 -6.70 5.28
CA SER A 153 24.05 -6.19 5.57
C SER A 153 24.37 -5.01 4.67
N VAL A 154 24.46 -3.81 5.25
CA VAL A 154 24.73 -2.53 4.58
C VAL A 154 26.16 -2.08 4.89
N ARG A 155 26.89 -1.70 3.84
CA ARG A 155 28.27 -1.18 3.89
C ARG A 155 28.36 0.11 3.09
N PRO A 156 29.41 0.93 3.26
CA PRO A 156 29.69 2.00 2.31
C PRO A 156 29.76 1.46 0.88
N LYS A 157 29.14 2.17 -0.06
CA LYS A 157 28.98 1.78 -1.48
C LYS A 157 28.12 0.55 -1.73
N SER A 158 27.31 0.13 -0.75
CA SER A 158 26.28 -0.91 -0.97
C SER A 158 24.94 -0.30 -1.33
N VAL A 159 23.98 -1.16 -1.64
CA VAL A 159 22.57 -0.83 -1.81
C VAL A 159 21.82 -1.52 -0.68
N PHE A 160 20.84 -0.86 -0.09
CA PHE A 160 19.90 -1.51 0.82
C PHE A 160 18.49 -1.37 0.30
N LEU A 161 17.69 -2.41 0.54
CA LEU A 161 16.32 -2.50 0.10
C LEU A 161 15.39 -2.00 1.21
N MET A 162 14.45 -1.13 0.83
CA MET A 162 13.30 -0.79 1.63
C MET A 162 12.05 -1.21 0.88
N HIS A 163 11.26 -2.12 1.45
CA HIS A 163 10.03 -2.61 0.83
C HIS A 163 8.89 -2.76 1.84
N GLY A 164 7.65 -2.77 1.40
CA GLY A 164 6.50 -3.09 2.23
C GLY A 164 5.20 -2.46 1.76
N HIS A 165 4.12 -2.71 2.50
CA HIS A 165 2.79 -2.28 2.11
C HIS A 165 2.55 -0.81 2.45
N THR A 166 1.95 -0.10 1.51
CA THR A 166 1.29 1.18 1.73
C THR A 166 -0.21 0.91 1.83
N LYS A 167 -0.82 1.32 2.95
CA LYS A 167 -2.25 1.12 3.23
C LYS A 167 -2.92 2.45 3.54
N TRP A 168 -4.09 2.66 2.94
CA TRP A 168 -4.88 3.87 3.12
C TRP A 168 -6.18 3.63 3.88
N PHE A 169 -6.46 4.51 4.84
CA PHE A 169 -7.65 4.46 5.68
C PHE A 169 -8.43 5.78 5.64
N LYS A 170 -9.74 5.70 5.82
CA LYS A 170 -10.65 6.85 5.79
C LYS A 170 -10.72 7.56 7.14
N GLY A 171 -10.40 8.85 7.17
CA GLY A 171 -10.44 9.67 8.37
C GLY A 171 -9.63 9.05 9.51
N ALA A 172 -10.19 9.05 10.72
CA ALA A 172 -9.58 8.42 11.90
C ALA A 172 -9.97 6.94 12.11
N SER A 173 -10.64 6.31 11.13
CA SER A 173 -11.05 4.90 11.24
C SER A 173 -10.01 3.97 10.62
N PHE A 174 -10.25 2.65 10.72
CA PHE A 174 -9.52 1.62 9.98
C PHE A 174 -10.33 1.07 8.80
N GLU A 175 -11.33 1.83 8.33
CA GLU A 175 -12.02 1.55 7.07
C GLU A 175 -11.08 1.90 5.93
N GLU A 176 -10.85 0.94 5.01
CA GLU A 176 -9.97 1.17 3.86
C GLU A 176 -10.50 2.35 3.01
N LEU A 177 -9.62 3.30 2.69
CA LEU A 177 -9.96 4.44 1.82
C LEU A 177 -10.08 3.98 0.37
N ALA A 178 -9.26 3.00 0.00
CA ALA A 178 -9.39 2.31 -1.26
C ALA A 178 -10.77 1.64 -1.28
N MET A 179 -11.63 2.07 -2.21
CA MET A 179 -12.42 1.07 -2.90
C MET A 179 -11.36 0.13 -3.48
N THR A 180 -11.39 -1.16 -3.14
CA THR A 180 -10.62 -2.18 -3.87
C THR A 180 -10.92 -1.98 -5.35
N ALA A 181 -10.13 -1.15 -6.03
CA ALA A 181 -10.07 -1.11 -7.47
C ALA A 181 -9.62 -2.53 -7.77
N PRO A 182 -10.46 -3.34 -8.44
CA PRO A 182 -10.12 -4.73 -8.72
C PRO A 182 -8.75 -4.69 -9.37
N ASP A 183 -7.75 -5.26 -8.68
CA ASP A 183 -6.31 -5.13 -8.97
C ASP A 183 -6.10 -4.97 -10.48
N ALA A 184 -5.88 -3.73 -10.93
CA ALA A 184 -5.83 -3.44 -12.37
C ALA A 184 -4.68 -4.21 -13.02
N ASP A 185 -3.63 -4.54 -12.26
CA ASP A 185 -2.55 -5.43 -12.71
C ASP A 185 -2.99 -6.91 -12.85
N SER A 186 -3.88 -7.39 -11.97
CA SER A 186 -4.46 -8.74 -12.11
C SER A 186 -5.46 -8.80 -13.26
N GLN A 187 -6.24 -7.73 -13.48
CA GLN A 187 -7.26 -7.66 -14.53
C GLN A 187 -6.67 -7.35 -15.91
N GLU A 188 -5.63 -6.51 -16.01
CA GLU A 188 -4.92 -6.26 -17.28
C GLU A 188 -4.06 -7.45 -17.72
N MET A 189 -3.62 -8.34 -16.83
CA MET A 189 -2.98 -9.58 -17.27
C MET A 189 -4.03 -10.62 -17.70
N LEU A 190 -5.18 -10.68 -17.04
CA LEU A 190 -6.23 -11.68 -17.33
C LEU A 190 -7.09 -11.32 -18.55
N MET A 191 -7.43 -10.04 -18.75
CA MET A 191 -8.32 -9.60 -19.83
C MET A 191 -7.77 -9.79 -21.25
N PRO A 192 -6.48 -9.56 -21.56
CA PRO A 192 -5.94 -9.88 -22.88
C PRO A 192 -5.78 -11.38 -23.09
N LEU A 193 -5.55 -12.18 -22.03
CA LEU A 193 -5.58 -13.64 -22.11
C LEU A 193 -7.00 -14.15 -22.39
N ILE A 194 -8.02 -13.58 -21.77
CA ILE A 194 -9.43 -13.91 -22.02
C ILE A 194 -9.89 -13.40 -23.39
N LYS A 195 -9.48 -12.22 -23.85
CA LYS A 195 -9.80 -11.71 -25.19
C LYS A 195 -9.12 -12.49 -26.31
N LYS A 196 -7.94 -13.05 -26.06
CA LYS A 196 -7.15 -13.80 -27.06
C LYS A 196 -7.47 -15.30 -27.04
N SER A 197 -7.93 -15.83 -25.92
CA SER A 197 -8.43 -17.19 -25.80
C SER A 197 -9.86 -17.23 -26.34
N ASN A 198 -10.09 -18.04 -27.37
CA ASN A 198 -11.43 -18.30 -27.86
C ASN A 198 -12.16 -19.13 -26.79
N TYR A 199 -12.78 -18.47 -25.80
CA TYR A 199 -13.45 -19.11 -24.66
C TYR A 199 -14.81 -19.72 -25.02
N ILE A 200 -15.35 -19.37 -26.19
CA ILE A 200 -16.59 -19.90 -26.75
C ILE A 200 -16.62 -21.45 -26.76
N PRO A 201 -15.62 -22.17 -27.29
CA PRO A 201 -15.59 -23.64 -27.23
C PRO A 201 -15.61 -24.20 -25.80
N ILE A 202 -15.00 -23.53 -24.83
CA ILE A 202 -15.00 -23.97 -23.43
C ILE A 202 -16.42 -23.85 -22.84
N ILE A 203 -17.07 -22.71 -23.07
CA ILE A 203 -18.47 -22.50 -22.64
C ILE A 203 -19.40 -23.52 -23.29
N ILE A 204 -19.26 -23.77 -24.60
CA ILE A 204 -20.04 -24.78 -25.32
C ILE A 204 -19.81 -26.17 -24.73
N TYR A 205 -18.56 -26.52 -24.42
CA TYR A 205 -18.22 -27.80 -23.81
C TYR A 205 -18.85 -27.95 -22.43
N CYS A 206 -18.77 -26.93 -21.56
CA CYS A 206 -19.40 -26.94 -20.24
C CYS A 206 -20.93 -27.04 -20.30
N LEU A 207 -21.58 -26.34 -21.24
CA LEU A 207 -23.03 -26.44 -21.43
C LEU A 207 -23.43 -27.83 -21.96
N PHE A 208 -22.62 -28.40 -22.86
CA PHE A 208 -22.87 -29.72 -23.39
C PHE A 208 -22.72 -30.81 -22.33
N THR A 209 -21.67 -30.76 -21.49
CA THR A 209 -21.49 -31.73 -20.40
C THR A 209 -22.59 -31.62 -19.35
N LEU A 210 -23.03 -30.40 -19.02
CA LEU A 210 -24.17 -30.17 -18.14
C LEU A 210 -25.45 -30.78 -18.71
N LEU A 211 -25.77 -30.50 -19.98
CA LEU A 211 -26.95 -31.06 -20.65
C LEU A 211 -26.92 -32.60 -20.65
N LEU A 212 -25.76 -33.18 -20.97
CA LEU A 212 -25.59 -34.63 -21.05
C LEU A 212 -25.75 -35.29 -19.67
N SER A 213 -25.28 -34.63 -18.62
CA SER A 213 -25.48 -35.09 -17.24
C SER A 213 -26.96 -35.09 -16.82
N ILE A 214 -27.74 -34.07 -17.23
CA ILE A 214 -29.18 -33.98 -16.95
C ILE A 214 -29.95 -35.06 -17.71
N ILE A 215 -29.63 -35.28 -18.98
CA ILE A 215 -30.26 -36.32 -19.80
C ILE A 215 -29.96 -37.70 -19.22
N LEU A 216 -28.70 -38.00 -18.91
CA LEU A 216 -28.30 -39.27 -18.34
C LEU A 216 -28.98 -39.51 -16.98
N GLY A 217 -29.00 -38.49 -16.11
CA GLY A 217 -29.69 -38.54 -14.83
C GLY A 217 -31.18 -38.81 -14.99
N SER A 218 -31.84 -38.19 -15.98
CA SER A 218 -33.27 -38.41 -16.26
C SER A 218 -33.56 -39.82 -16.78
N ILE A 219 -32.68 -40.37 -17.62
CA ILE A 219 -32.78 -41.75 -18.12
C ILE A 219 -32.59 -42.74 -16.97
N LEU A 220 -31.53 -42.58 -16.18
CA LEU A 220 -31.24 -43.43 -15.03
C LEU A 220 -32.38 -43.37 -14.00
N TYR A 221 -32.90 -42.18 -13.70
CA TYR A 221 -34.07 -42.01 -12.84
C TYR A 221 -35.26 -42.80 -13.37
N LYS A 222 -35.55 -42.69 -14.68
CA LYS A 222 -36.68 -43.41 -15.30
C LYS A 222 -36.51 -44.93 -15.30
N PHE A 223 -35.31 -45.47 -15.44
CA PHE A 223 -35.10 -46.93 -15.42
C PHE A 223 -35.04 -47.47 -13.98
N TYR A 224 -34.38 -46.76 -13.07
CA TYR A 224 -34.20 -47.23 -11.70
C TYR A 224 -35.48 -47.12 -10.87
N TYR A 225 -36.24 -46.02 -10.99
CA TYR A 225 -37.46 -45.82 -10.19
C TYR A 225 -38.74 -46.42 -10.79
N ARG A 226 -38.73 -46.81 -12.07
CA ARG A 226 -39.93 -47.37 -12.71
C ARG A 226 -40.15 -48.85 -12.40
N ASP A 227 -39.08 -49.61 -12.15
CA ASP A 227 -39.19 -51.06 -11.88
C ASP A 227 -39.66 -51.36 -10.45
N ASP A 228 -39.49 -50.44 -9.49
CA ASP A 228 -39.94 -50.60 -8.10
C ASP A 228 -41.44 -50.24 -7.87
N HIS A 229 -42.14 -49.77 -8.90
CA HIS A 229 -43.54 -49.34 -8.80
C HIS A 229 -44.48 -50.02 -9.79
N ASP A 230 -44.13 -51.19 -10.32
CA ASP A 230 -45.13 -52.06 -10.96
C ASP A 230 -45.78 -52.93 -9.85
N PRO A 231 -46.98 -52.59 -9.36
CA PRO A 231 -47.67 -53.42 -8.39
C PRO A 231 -48.03 -54.71 -9.12
N LYS A 232 -47.26 -55.78 -8.89
CA LYS A 232 -47.64 -57.11 -9.37
C LYS A 232 -49.03 -57.37 -8.82
N GLY A 233 -49.99 -57.39 -9.73
CA GLY A 233 -51.39 -57.63 -9.42
C GLY A 233 -51.51 -58.92 -8.64
N GLU A 234 -52.01 -58.81 -7.40
CA GLU A 234 -52.66 -59.91 -6.72
C GLU A 234 -53.96 -60.19 -7.50
N ALA A 235 -53.93 -61.26 -8.30
CA ALA A 235 -55.09 -61.92 -8.86
C ALA A 235 -55.22 -63.30 -8.20
#